data_AF-A0A371PV45-F1
#
_entry.id   AF-A0A371PV45-F1
#
_cell.length_a   1.000
_cell.length_b   1.000
_cell.length_c   1.000
_cell.angle_alpha   90.00
_cell.angle_beta   90.00
_cell.angle_gamma   90.00
#
_symmetry.space_group_name_H-M   'P 1'
#
loop_
_entity.id
_entity.type
_entity.pdbx_description
1 polymer ?
#
loop_
_entity_poly.entity_id
_entity_poly.type
_entity_poly.pdbx_seq_one_letter_code
_entity_poly.pdbx_strand_id
1 'polypeptide(L)' 'MLDESLLDTPDALAGADRFGLLRGVAESGARVRTAIRSATESGIPALTPDGRPRAVLVAGPGPAAAGVA' A
#
# COMPACT_ATOMS: atom_id res chain seq x y z
N MET A 1 2.76 20.96 -13.71
CA MET A 1 3.72 21.44 -12.71
C MET A 1 2.97 21.50 -11.39
N LEU A 2 3.55 20.98 -10.31
CA LEU A 2 2.93 21.08 -8.98
C LEU A 2 3.00 22.54 -8.53
N ASP A 3 2.05 22.97 -7.70
CA ASP A 3 2.14 24.27 -7.04
C ASP A 3 2.92 24.09 -5.74
N GLU A 4 4.22 24.40 -5.76
CA GLU A 4 5.10 24.20 -4.62
C GLU A 4 4.71 25.04 -3.40
N SER A 5 3.93 26.12 -3.57
CA SER A 5 3.46 26.95 -2.44
C SER A 5 2.54 26.19 -1.47
N LEU A 6 1.92 25.10 -1.94
CA LEU A 6 1.08 24.23 -1.11
C LEU A 6 1.89 23.39 -0.11
N LEU A 7 3.16 23.10 -0.39
CA LEU A 7 3.98 22.18 0.41
C LEU A 7 4.28 22.72 1.82
N ASP A 8 4.36 24.05 1.95
CA ASP A 8 4.59 24.72 3.23
C ASP A 8 3.31 24.93 4.04
N THR A 9 2.14 24.63 3.46
CA THR A 9 0.83 24.86 4.08
C THR A 9 0.06 23.55 4.19
N PRO A 10 0.17 22.82 5.33
CA PRO A 10 -0.44 21.51 5.50
C PRO A 10 -1.95 21.47 5.21
N ASP A 11 -2.70 22.50 5.63
CA ASP A 11 -4.15 22.58 5.40
C ASP A 11 -4.49 22.77 3.91
N ALA A 12 -3.70 23.55 3.18
CA ALA A 12 -3.87 23.75 1.75
C ALA A 12 -3.51 22.49 0.96
N LEU A 13 -2.44 21.80 1.36
CA LEU A 13 -2.03 20.51 0.80
C LEU A 13 -3.10 19.44 1.04
N ALA A 14 -3.69 19.39 2.24
CA ALA A 14 -4.80 18.49 2.56
C ALA A 14 -6.07 18.82 1.77
N GLY A 15 -6.38 20.11 1.59
CA GLY A 15 -7.50 20.55 0.74
C GLY A 15 -7.33 20.19 -0.74
N ALA A 16 -6.09 20.15 -1.24
CA ALA A 16 -5.76 19.73 -2.59
C ALA A 16 -5.83 18.21 -2.80
N ASP A 17 -5.71 17.41 -1.73
CA ASP A 17 -5.76 15.94 -1.77
C ASP A 17 -7.21 15.42 -1.80
N ARG A 18 -7.91 15.68 -2.91
CA ARG A 18 -9.33 15.32 -3.10
C ARG A 18 -9.66 13.85 -2.81
N PHE A 19 -8.68 12.97 -2.95
CA PHE A 19 -8.86 11.52 -2.81
C PHE A 19 -8.18 10.94 -1.56
N GLY A 20 -7.56 11.78 -0.72
CA GLY A 20 -6.88 11.34 0.50
C GLY A 20 -5.66 10.43 0.25
N LEU A 21 -5.00 10.58 -0.90
CA LEU A 21 -3.93 9.69 -1.35
C LEU A 21 -2.57 10.06 -0.74
N LEU A 22 -2.30 11.33 -0.46
CA LEU A 22 -0.98 11.80 -0.04
C LEU A 22 -0.53 11.11 1.25
N ARG A 23 -1.45 10.95 2.21
CA ARG A 23 -1.17 10.23 3.44
C ARG A 23 -0.82 8.77 3.18
N GLY A 24 -1.60 8.09 2.33
CA GLY A 24 -1.34 6.70 1.95
C GLY A 24 0.00 6.51 1.25
N VAL A 25 0.37 7.44 0.36
CA VAL A 25 1.66 7.45 -0.33
C VAL A 25 2.80 7.68 0.65
N ALA A 26 2.67 8.66 1.57
CA ALA A 26 3.68 8.94 2.58
C ALA A 26 3.95 7.73 3.51
N GLU A 27 2.93 6.95 3.83
CA GLU A 27 3.04 5.76 4.68
C GLU A 27 3.49 4.49 3.93
N SER A 28 3.39 4.47 2.60
CA SER A 28 3.54 3.26 1.77
C SER A 28 4.85 2.51 2.04
N GLY A 29 5.98 3.21 2.13
CA GLY A 29 7.28 2.58 2.40
C GLY A 29 7.36 1.90 3.76
N ALA A 30 6.80 2.51 4.81
CA ALA A 30 6.73 1.90 6.13
C ALA A 30 5.78 0.69 6.15
N ARG A 31 4.68 0.78 5.40
CA ARG A 31 3.70 -0.31 5.25
C ARG A 31 4.32 -1.52 4.55
N VAL A 32 5.08 -1.32 3.46
CA VAL A 32 5.78 -2.40 2.75
C VAL A 32 6.80 -3.11 3.64
N ARG A 33 7.65 -2.35 4.37
CA ARG A 33 8.62 -2.95 5.30
C ARG A 33 7.95 -3.78 6.40
N THR A 34 6.84 -3.28 6.94
CA THR A 34 6.04 -4.02 7.93
C THR A 34 5.45 -5.28 7.33
N ALA A 35 4.88 -5.21 6.13
CA ALA A 35 4.30 -6.37 5.44
C ALA A 35 5.35 -7.48 5.18
N ILE A 36 6.56 -7.11 4.74
CA ILE A 36 7.66 -8.06 4.52
C ILE A 36 8.04 -8.76 5.83
N ARG A 37 8.19 -8.00 6.91
CA ARG A 37 8.47 -8.56 8.24
C ARG A 37 7.37 -9.52 8.67
N SER A 38 6.11 -9.10 8.63
CA SER A 38 4.96 -9.93 9.03
C SER A 38 4.82 -11.19 8.17
N ALA A 39 5.09 -11.11 6.86
CA ALA A 39 5.09 -12.28 5.99
C ALA A 39 6.18 -13.29 6.39
N THR A 40 7.35 -12.80 6.79
CA THR A 40 8.46 -13.62 7.27
C THR A 40 8.10 -14.31 8.59
N GLU A 41 7.57 -13.54 9.55
CA GLU A 41 7.13 -14.05 10.86
C GLU A 41 5.98 -15.07 10.74
N SER A 42 5.12 -14.91 9.73
CA SER A 42 4.04 -15.83 9.44
C SER A 42 4.50 -17.09 8.66
N GLY A 43 5.79 -17.21 8.33
CA GLY A 43 6.34 -18.37 7.63
C GLY A 43 5.93 -18.46 6.15
N ILE A 44 5.42 -17.38 5.54
CA ILE A 44 5.00 -17.37 4.13
C ILE A 44 6.12 -17.86 3.17
N PRO A 45 7.40 -17.47 3.35
CA PRO A 45 8.47 -17.97 2.50
C PRO A 45 8.76 -19.48 2.62
N ALA A 46 8.31 -20.12 3.71
CA ALA A 46 8.54 -21.53 4.00
C ALA A 46 7.38 -22.44 3.55
N LEU A 47 6.34 -21.89 2.93
CA LEU A 47 5.21 -22.68 2.44
C LEU A 47 5.66 -23.66 1.37
N THR A 48 5.32 -24.94 1.56
CA THR A 48 5.54 -26.02 0.60
C THR A 48 4.19 -26.53 0.09
N PRO A 49 3.50 -25.78 -0.79
CA PRO A 49 2.19 -26.19 -1.29
C PRO A 49 2.32 -27.45 -2.15
N ASP A 50 1.32 -28.33 -2.03
CA ASP A 50 1.22 -29.48 -2.92
C ASP A 50 1.02 -29.02 -4.38
N GLY A 51 1.83 -29.57 -5.29
CA GLY A 51 1.79 -29.22 -6.71
C GLY A 51 2.50 -27.90 -7.04
N ARG A 52 1.93 -27.13 -7.98
CA ARG A 52 2.49 -25.84 -8.45
C ARG A 52 1.35 -24.83 -8.67
N PRO A 53 0.94 -24.09 -7.62
CA PRO A 53 -0.05 -23.04 -7.77
C PRO A 53 0.40 -22.02 -8.82
N ARG A 54 -0.41 -21.75 -9.85
CA ARG A 54 -0.10 -20.77 -10.91
C ARG A 54 -0.83 -19.44 -10.75
N ALA A 55 -1.69 -19.34 -9.74
CA ALA A 55 -2.49 -18.16 -9.46
C ALA A 55 -2.74 -18.01 -7.96
N VAL A 56 -2.94 -16.78 -7.52
CA VAL A 56 -3.34 -16.42 -6.15
C VAL A 56 -4.62 -15.58 -6.26
N LEU A 57 -5.68 -15.97 -5.55
CA LEU A 57 -6.90 -15.19 -5.43
C LEU A 57 -6.81 -14.32 -4.17
N VAL A 58 -6.83 -13.01 -4.34
CA VAL A 58 -6.97 -12.06 -3.24
C VAL A 58 -8.38 -11.48 -3.31
N ALA A 59 -9.19 -11.72 -2.28
CA ALA A 59 -10.57 -11.24 -2.21
C ALA A 59 -10.74 -10.32 -0.99
N GLY A 60 -11.31 -9.15 -1.22
CA GLY A 60 -11.59 -8.16 -0.18
C GLY A 60 -12.45 -7.02 -0.73
N PRO A 61 -12.99 -6.14 0.14
CA PRO A 61 -13.74 -4.98 -0.31
C PRO A 61 -12.82 -3.80 -0.70
N GLY A 62 -13.24 -3.03 -1.69
CA GLY A 62 -12.67 -1.72 -2.02
C GLY A 62 -11.26 -1.74 -2.63
N PRO A 63 -10.54 -0.59 -2.64
CA PRO A 63 -9.22 -0.45 -3.26
C PRO A 63 -8.11 -1.27 -2.55
N ALA A 64 -8.45 -1.96 -1.46
CA ALA A 64 -7.57 -2.92 -0.80
C ALA A 64 -7.53 -4.28 -1.52
N ALA A 65 -8.52 -4.58 -2.39
CA ALA A 65 -8.70 -5.90 -3.00
C ALA A 65 -7.80 -6.14 -4.23
N ALA A 66 -7.60 -5.09 -5.03
CA ALA A 66 -6.56 -5.04 -6.04
C ALA A 66 -5.58 -3.99 -5.54
N GLY A 67 -4.36 -4.38 -5.17
CA GLY A 67 -3.28 -3.41 -5.05
C GLY A 67 -3.23 -2.63 -6.37
N VAL A 68 -3.73 -1.40 -6.36
CA VAL A 68 -3.71 -0.54 -7.53
C VAL A 68 -2.24 -0.27 -7.84
N ALA A 69 -1.82 -0.78 -9.01
CA ALA A 69 -0.55 -0.46 -9.63
C ALA A 69 -0.50 1.01 -10.04
#